data_AF-A0AAD7A0T2-F1
#
_entry.id   AF-A0AAD7A0T2-F1
#
_cell.length_a   1.000
_cell.length_b   1.000
_cell.length_c   1.000
_cell.angle_alpha   90.00
_cell.angle_beta   90.00
_cell.angle_gamma   90.00
#
_symmetry.space_group_name_H-M   'P 1'
#
loop_
_entity.id
_entity.type
_entity.pdbx_description
1 polymer ?
#
loop_
_entity_poly.entity_id
_entity_poly.type
_entity_poly.pdbx_seq_one_letter_code
_entity_poly.pdbx_strand_id
1 'polypeptide(L)'
;LALYGPVASVTAPMRVTVHGVCLNARKISAAAGAATYWGPNARLNSTRRVPGTQTGPRAELLAVILALQQAPLFKSIAISTRSHYAIHAAVYHAPKDQACGWRGVNEDL
;
A
#
# COMPACT_ATOMS: atom_id res chain seq x y z
N LEU A 1 16.01 -14.62 -8.07
CA LEU A 1 15.73 -13.19 -8.26
C LEU A 1 14.91 -12.73 -7.05
N ALA A 2 15.40 -11.76 -6.28
CA ALA A 2 14.67 -11.25 -5.12
C ALA A 2 13.33 -10.66 -5.60
N LEU A 3 12.22 -11.09 -5.01
CA LEU A 3 10.84 -10.64 -5.28
C LEU A 3 10.74 -9.10 -5.45
N TYR A 4 11.51 -8.35 -4.67
CA TYR A 4 11.51 -6.89 -4.64
C TYR A 4 12.65 -6.21 -5.39
N GLY A 5 13.46 -6.99 -6.11
CA GLY A 5 14.64 -6.48 -6.80
C GLY A 5 15.81 -6.15 -5.84
N PRO A 6 16.92 -5.65 -6.40
CA PRO A 6 18.10 -5.29 -5.63
C PRO A 6 17.94 -3.95 -4.90
N VAL A 7 18.64 -3.79 -3.78
CA VAL A 7 18.75 -2.51 -3.07
C VAL A 7 19.98 -1.76 -3.60
N ALA A 8 19.77 -0.57 -4.16
CA ALA A 8 20.84 0.25 -4.72
C ALA A 8 21.47 1.23 -3.70
N SER A 9 20.74 1.60 -2.65
CA SER A 9 21.20 2.54 -1.61
C SER A 9 20.37 2.41 -0.33
N VAL A 10 20.97 2.71 0.81
CA VAL A 10 20.31 2.77 2.13
C VAL A 10 20.57 4.14 2.74
N THR A 11 19.50 4.85 3.11
CA THR A 11 19.57 6.20 3.69
C THR A 11 18.82 6.25 5.02
N ALA A 12 18.96 7.35 5.77
CA ALA A 12 18.02 7.64 6.86
C ALA A 12 16.58 7.60 6.32
N PRO A 13 15.65 6.85 6.96
CA PRO A 13 14.34 6.59 6.37
C PRO A 13 13.41 7.80 6.51
N MET A 14 12.76 8.13 5.41
CA MET A 14 11.59 9.02 5.42
C MET A 14 10.41 8.26 6.01
N ARG A 15 9.75 8.83 7.02
CA ARG A 15 8.60 8.20 7.67
C ARG A 15 7.30 8.66 7.03
N VAL A 16 6.39 7.73 6.82
CA VAL A 16 5.04 7.99 6.33
C VAL A 16 4.05 7.09 7.06
N THR A 17 2.91 7.65 7.43
CA THR A 17 1.76 6.88 7.90
C THR A 17 0.76 6.77 6.77
N VAL A 18 0.28 5.57 6.50
CA VAL A 18 -0.69 5.30 5.44
C VAL A 18 -1.96 4.70 6.02
N HIS A 19 -3.10 5.00 5.40
CA HIS A 19 -4.38 4.44 5.82
C HIS A 19 -5.34 4.33 4.64
N GLY A 20 -6.00 3.18 4.53
CA GLY A 20 -7.14 2.95 3.66
C GLY A 20 -8.45 2.84 4.43
N VAL A 21 -9.53 3.37 3.85
CA VAL A 21 -10.88 3.26 4.41
C VAL A 21 -11.88 2.88 3.31
N CYS A 22 -12.92 2.14 3.68
CA CYS A 22 -14.05 1.86 2.82
C CYS A 22 -15.36 2.13 3.57
N LEU A 23 -16.11 3.13 3.12
CA LEU A 23 -17.46 3.41 3.58
C LEU A 23 -18.42 2.43 2.89
N ASN A 24 -19.52 2.07 3.57
CA ASN A 24 -20.56 1.19 3.03
C ASN A 24 -20.02 -0.14 2.45
N ALA A 25 -19.03 -0.74 3.10
CA ALA A 25 -18.40 -1.97 2.62
C ALA A 25 -19.45 -3.07 2.32
N ARG A 26 -19.23 -3.80 1.22
CA ARG A 26 -20.12 -4.88 0.72
C ARG A 26 -21.50 -4.39 0.22
N LYS A 27 -21.70 -3.08 0.05
CA LYS A 27 -22.91 -2.50 -0.56
C LYS A 27 -22.58 -1.93 -1.94
N ILE A 28 -23.61 -1.75 -2.77
CA ILE A 28 -23.49 -1.07 -4.08
C ILE A 28 -22.97 0.38 -3.92
N SER A 29 -23.28 1.01 -2.79
CA SER A 29 -22.81 2.36 -2.43
C SER A 29 -21.42 2.38 -1.77
N ALA A 30 -20.64 1.30 -1.87
CA ALA A 30 -19.29 1.24 -1.31
C ALA A 30 -18.40 2.33 -1.93
N ALA A 31 -17.65 3.03 -1.08
CA ALA A 31 -16.70 4.06 -1.50
C ALA A 31 -15.41 3.90 -0.69
N ALA A 32 -14.31 3.64 -1.39
CA ALA A 32 -13.02 3.36 -0.78
C ALA A 32 -11.99 4.43 -1.14
N GLY A 33 -11.18 4.83 -0.17
CA GLY A 33 -10.18 5.87 -0.29
C GLY A 33 -8.90 5.51 0.46
N ALA A 34 -7.77 5.91 -0.10
CA ALA A 34 -6.43 5.72 0.43
C ALA A 34 -5.80 7.07 0.76
N ALA A 35 -4.99 7.14 1.81
CA ALA A 35 -4.35 8.36 2.27
C ALA A 35 -2.89 8.13 2.68
N THR A 36 -2.06 9.15 2.46
CA THR A 36 -0.67 9.21 2.93
C THR A 36 -0.46 10.46 3.78
N TYR A 37 0.20 10.29 4.92
CA TYR A 37 0.54 11.36 5.86
C TYR A 37 2.03 11.34 6.16
N TRP A 38 2.73 12.38 5.72
CA TRP A 38 4.18 12.57 5.82
C TRP A 38 4.58 13.54 6.94
N GLY A 39 3.60 14.12 7.63
CA GLY A 39 3.78 15.10 8.70
C GLY A 39 2.90 16.34 8.53
N PRO A 40 2.88 17.25 9.52
CA PRO A 40 2.12 18.49 9.43
C PRO A 40 2.56 19.34 8.22
N ASN A 41 1.59 19.83 7.44
CA ASN A 41 1.82 20.69 6.26
C ASN A 41 2.75 20.12 5.17
N ALA A 42 3.06 18.81 5.22
CA ALA A 42 3.89 18.19 4.21
C ALA A 42 3.17 18.21 2.85
N ARG A 43 3.84 18.73 1.81
CA ARG A 43 3.30 18.81 0.44
C ARG A 43 2.96 17.44 -0.17
N LEU A 44 3.56 16.38 0.37
CA LEU A 44 3.32 15.00 -0.05
C LEU A 44 2.05 14.38 0.57
N ASN A 45 1.42 15.04 1.56
CA ASN A 45 0.15 14.57 2.12
C ASN A 45 -0.89 14.50 1.01
N SER A 46 -1.56 13.36 0.89
CA SER A 46 -2.48 13.14 -0.23
C SER A 46 -3.58 12.14 0.10
N THR A 47 -4.63 12.19 -0.70
CA THR A 47 -5.68 11.17 -0.71
C THR A 47 -5.99 10.77 -2.15
N ARG A 48 -6.41 9.51 -2.35
CA ARG A 48 -6.84 9.00 -3.66
C ARG A 48 -8.02 8.05 -3.49
N ARG A 49 -9.04 8.19 -4.34
CA ARG A 49 -10.12 7.21 -4.44
C ARG A 49 -9.58 5.90 -5.01
N VAL A 50 -10.02 4.77 -4.47
CA VAL A 50 -9.66 3.45 -4.99
C VAL A 50 -10.20 3.31 -6.42
N PRO A 51 -9.39 2.88 -7.41
CA PRO A 51 -9.90 2.55 -8.73
C PRO A 51 -10.56 1.16 -8.74
N GLY A 52 -11.60 1.00 -9.56
CA GLY A 52 -12.31 -0.27 -9.72
C GLY A 52 -13.14 -0.65 -8.50
N THR A 53 -13.05 -1.92 -8.07
CA THR A 53 -13.81 -2.46 -6.93
C THR A 53 -13.46 -1.71 -5.65
N GLN A 54 -14.49 -1.24 -4.94
CA GLN A 54 -14.36 -0.43 -3.73
C GLN A 54 -14.32 -1.33 -2.49
N THR A 55 -13.12 -1.67 -2.00
CA THR A 55 -12.95 -2.50 -0.80
C THR A 55 -11.89 -1.94 0.16
N GLY A 56 -11.99 -2.31 1.44
CA GLY A 56 -11.01 -1.94 2.46
C GLY A 56 -9.59 -2.45 2.16
N PRO A 57 -9.39 -3.74 1.86
CA PRO A 57 -8.07 -4.27 1.50
C PRO A 57 -7.42 -3.54 0.32
N ARG A 58 -8.20 -3.22 -0.72
CA ARG A 58 -7.70 -2.43 -1.87
C ARG A 58 -7.32 -1.01 -1.47
N ALA A 59 -8.08 -0.37 -0.58
CA ALA A 59 -7.73 0.94 -0.06
C ALA A 59 -6.41 0.92 0.72
N GLU A 60 -6.22 -0.06 1.60
CA GLU A 60 -5.01 -0.19 2.41
C GLU A 60 -3.77 -0.48 1.54
N LEU A 61 -3.89 -1.39 0.57
CA LEU A 61 -2.81 -1.65 -0.40
C LEU A 61 -2.52 -0.42 -1.28
N LEU A 62 -3.55 0.27 -1.75
CA LEU A 62 -3.38 1.49 -2.54
C LEU A 62 -2.66 2.59 -1.74
N ALA A 63 -2.87 2.66 -0.43
CA ALA A 63 -2.20 3.62 0.44
C ALA A 63 -0.69 3.35 0.52
N VAL A 64 -0.28 2.06 0.58
CA VAL A 64 1.13 1.66 0.47
C VAL A 64 1.70 2.02 -0.91
N ILE A 65 0.98 1.70 -2.00
CA ILE A 65 1.40 2.04 -3.37
C ILE A 65 1.59 3.55 -3.53
N LEU A 66 0.66 4.36 -3.02
CA LEU A 66 0.77 5.82 -3.05
C LEU A 66 2.03 6.32 -2.36
N ALA A 67 2.34 5.80 -1.17
CA ALA A 67 3.53 6.18 -0.43
C ALA A 67 4.81 5.84 -1.22
N LEU A 68 4.86 4.67 -1.85
CA LEU A 68 5.98 4.25 -2.70
C LEU A 68 6.11 5.13 -3.95
N GLN A 69 5.00 5.51 -4.58
CA GLN A 69 4.99 6.39 -5.76
C GLN A 69 5.41 7.83 -5.44
N GLN A 70 5.17 8.29 -4.21
CA GLN A 70 5.49 9.65 -3.76
C GLN A 70 6.91 9.79 -3.22
N ALA A 71 7.48 8.71 -2.68
CA ALA A 71 8.84 8.72 -2.19
C ALA A 71 9.85 8.92 -3.33
N PRO A 72 10.91 9.70 -3.11
CA PRO A 72 12.04 9.71 -4.02
C PRO A 72 12.67 8.31 -4.11
N LEU A 73 12.93 7.83 -5.33
CA LEU A 73 13.45 6.48 -5.59
C LEU A 73 14.81 6.19 -4.92
N PHE A 74 15.55 7.23 -4.55
CA PHE A 74 16.87 7.15 -3.91
C PHE A 74 16.83 7.26 -2.37
N LYS A 75 15.64 7.25 -1.76
CA LYS A 75 15.47 7.34 -0.30
C LYS A 75 14.88 6.05 0.27
N SER A 76 15.43 5.60 1.39
CA SER A 76 14.75 4.60 2.22
C SER A 76 13.46 5.18 2.79
N ILE A 77 12.41 4.36 2.84
CA ILE A 77 11.10 4.73 3.36
C ILE A 77 10.70 3.78 4.49
N ALA A 78 10.11 4.33 5.55
CA ALA A 78 9.49 3.58 6.63
C ALA A 78 7.98 3.85 6.62
N ILE A 79 7.21 2.85 6.19
CA ILE A 79 5.76 2.93 6.05
C ILE A 79 5.10 2.37 7.32
N SER A 80 4.35 3.21 8.02
CA SER A 80 3.53 2.84 9.17
C SER A 80 2.08 2.65 8.72
N THR A 81 1.49 1.49 9.01
CA THR A 81 0.07 1.22 8.77
C THR A 81 -0.52 0.39 9.91
N ARG A 82 -1.82 0.55 10.16
CA ARG A 82 -2.59 -0.32 11.06
C ARG A 82 -3.14 -1.57 10.36
N SER A 83 -2.97 -1.68 9.04
CA SER A 83 -3.48 -2.80 8.26
C SER A 83 -2.55 -4.00 8.34
N HIS A 84 -2.92 -4.97 9.18
CA HIS A 84 -2.24 -6.26 9.23
C HIS A 84 -2.26 -6.96 7.86
N TYR A 85 -3.35 -6.78 7.10
CA TYR A 85 -3.46 -7.32 5.75
C TYR A 85 -2.38 -6.76 4.82
N ALA A 86 -2.18 -5.43 4.79
CA ALA A 86 -1.19 -4.82 3.92
C ALA A 86 0.24 -5.26 4.29
N ILE A 87 0.54 -5.37 5.59
CA ILE A 87 1.82 -5.89 6.08
C ILE A 87 1.98 -7.35 5.64
N HIS A 88 0.97 -8.19 5.81
CA HIS A 88 1.05 -9.60 5.47
C HIS A 88 1.17 -9.84 3.96
N ALA A 89 0.42 -9.09 3.15
CA ALA A 89 0.46 -9.15 1.71
C ALA A 89 1.90 -8.92 1.20
N ALA A 90 2.54 -7.84 1.66
CA ALA A 90 3.90 -7.51 1.26
C ALA A 90 4.95 -8.44 1.91
N VAL A 91 4.88 -8.70 3.20
CA VAL A 91 6.01 -9.37 3.88
C VAL A 91 5.95 -10.89 3.76
N TYR A 92 4.75 -11.48 3.78
CA TYR A 92 4.58 -12.93 3.94
C TYR A 92 3.91 -13.62 2.75
N HIS A 93 2.93 -12.98 2.10
CA HIS A 93 2.16 -13.61 1.04
C HIS A 93 2.86 -13.50 -0.32
N ALA A 94 3.38 -12.32 -0.66
CA ALA A 94 3.98 -12.08 -1.97
C ALA A 94 5.06 -13.10 -2.41
N PRO A 95 5.92 -13.66 -1.52
CA PRO A 95 6.82 -14.75 -1.93
C PRO A 95 6.09 -16.03 -2.35
N LYS A 96 5.02 -16.39 -1.62
CA LYS A 96 4.17 -17.55 -1.94
C LYS A 96 3.36 -17.29 -3.20
N ASP A 97 2.78 -16.11 -3.32
CA ASP A 97 1.98 -15.72 -4.47
C ASP A 97 2.84 -15.70 -5.73
N GLN A 98 4.06 -15.15 -5.67
CA GLN A 98 5.01 -15.21 -6.79
C GLN A 98 5.34 -16.66 -7.18
N ALA A 99 5.55 -17.55 -6.22
CA ALA A 99 5.81 -18.97 -6.50
C ALA A 99 4.62 -19.68 -7.17
N CYS A 100 3.39 -19.24 -6.87
CA CYS A 100 2.16 -19.74 -7.51
C CYS A 100 1.79 -18.99 -8.81
N GLY A 101 2.58 -18.00 -9.22
CA GLY A 101 2.28 -17.16 -10.38
C GLY A 101 1.08 -16.24 -10.15
N TRP A 102 0.90 -15.76 -8.92
CA TRP A 102 -0.15 -14.85 -8.46
C TRP A 102 -1.57 -15.39 -8.63
N ARG A 103 -1.73 -16.72 -8.62
CA ARG A 103 -3.03 -17.39 -8.73
C ARG A 103 -3.55 -17.79 -7.35
N GLY A 104 -4.81 -17.48 -7.06
CA GLY A 104 -5.43 -17.80 -5.77
C GLY A 104 -6.66 -16.97 -5.41
N VAL A 105 -7.15 -17.15 -4.19
CA VAL A 105 -8.39 -16.51 -3.70
C VAL A 105 -8.36 -14.99 -3.75
N ASN A 106 -7.17 -14.40 -3.67
CA ASN A 106 -6.95 -12.94 -3.64
C ASN A 106 -6.17 -12.45 -4.86
N GLU A 107 -6.21 -13.18 -5.98
CA GLU A 107 -5.46 -12.83 -7.20
C GLU A 107 -5.91 -11.50 -7.85
N ASP A 108 -7.08 -11.00 -7.45
CA ASP A 108 -7.63 -9.72 -7.92
C ASP A 108 -7.17 -8.51 -7.09
N LEU A 109 -6.38 -8.73 -6.03
CA LEU A 109 -5.91 -7.69 -5.11
C LEU A 109 -4.52 -7.13 -5.47
#